data_AF-A0A7M1SUR2-F1
#
_entry.id   AF-A0A7M1SUR2-F1
#
_cell.length_a   1.000
_cell.length_b   1.000
_cell.length_c   1.000
_cell.angle_alpha   90.00
_cell.angle_beta   90.00
_cell.angle_gamma   90.00
#
_symmetry.space_group_name_H-M   'P 1'
#
loop_
_entity.id
_entity.type
_entity.pdbx_description
1 polymer ?
#
loop_
_entity_poly.entity_id
_entity_poly.type
_entity_poly.pdbx_seq_one_letter_code
_entity_poly.pdbx_strand_id
1 'polypeptide(L)'
;MSEVDQVPGLVTWLLSPERQAAAVLVSMARSTATPLVQVGRLMSELDGVAEVVVIASHEAGGVLRAQFGPARHLYGGAARVIPSRRYIGLLPRLHLPFGSADSARVTDAIVADVRRLRGGAAGMVAAPGSAPSGG
;
A
#
# COMPACT_ATOMS: atom_id res chain seq x y z
N MET A 1 -5.95 -17.54 -0.97
CA MET A 1 -4.71 -16.89 -0.50
C MET A 1 -3.70 -17.00 -1.62
N SER A 2 -3.41 -15.92 -2.34
CA SER A 2 -2.28 -15.93 -3.29
C SER A 2 -1.01 -15.85 -2.46
N GLU A 3 -0.45 -17.01 -2.15
CA GLU A 3 0.88 -17.14 -1.58
C GLU A 3 1.84 -16.59 -2.64
N VAL A 4 2.35 -15.37 -2.42
CA VAL A 4 3.17 -14.66 -3.40
C VAL A 4 4.59 -15.25 -3.37
N ASP A 5 4.70 -16.50 -3.82
CA ASP A 5 5.95 -17.26 -3.90
C ASP A 5 6.90 -16.67 -4.96
N GLN A 6 6.42 -15.73 -5.77
CA GLN A 6 7.21 -15.07 -6.82
C GLN A 6 7.37 -13.59 -6.56
N VAL A 7 8.33 -13.24 -5.70
CA VAL A 7 8.76 -11.87 -5.45
C VAL A 7 9.06 -11.09 -6.74
N PRO A 8 9.69 -11.69 -7.78
CA PRO A 8 9.82 -11.02 -9.09
C PRO A 8 8.48 -10.66 -9.73
N GLY A 9 7.49 -11.57 -9.68
CA GLY A 9 6.13 -11.31 -10.16
C GLY A 9 5.44 -10.18 -9.39
N LEU A 10 5.63 -10.12 -8.07
CA LEU A 10 5.12 -9.03 -7.24
C LEU A 10 5.73 -7.68 -7.60
N VAL A 11 7.05 -7.62 -7.79
CA VAL A 11 7.75 -6.39 -8.21
C VAL A 11 7.24 -5.93 -9.57
N THR A 12 7.16 -6.84 -10.54
CA THR A 12 6.62 -6.55 -11.88
C THR A 12 5.18 -6.04 -11.79
N TRP A 13 4.33 -6.67 -10.99
CA TRP A 13 2.95 -6.24 -10.80
C TRP A 13 2.84 -4.86 -10.12
N LEU A 14 3.64 -4.58 -9.08
CA LEU A 14 3.68 -3.27 -8.41
C LEU A 14 4.09 -2.14 -9.35
N LEU A 15 4.99 -2.44 -10.29
CA LEU A 15 5.49 -1.51 -11.30
C LEU A 15 4.60 -1.41 -12.56
N SER A 16 3.65 -2.34 -12.72
CA SER A 16 2.79 -2.39 -13.91
C SER A 16 1.99 -1.09 -14.07
N PRO A 17 2.01 -0.47 -15.28
CA PRO A 17 1.20 0.71 -15.56
C PRO A 17 -0.30 0.41 -15.60
N GLU A 18 -0.69 -0.85 -15.82
CA GLU A 18 -2.09 -1.27 -15.92
C GLU A 18 -2.74 -1.46 -14.54
N ARG A 19 -1.95 -1.52 -13.47
CA ARG A 19 -2.46 -1.70 -12.11
C ARG A 19 -3.34 -0.52 -11.71
N GLN A 20 -4.64 -0.77 -11.59
CA GLN A 20 -5.65 0.23 -11.20
C GLN A 20 -5.79 0.36 -9.68
N ALA A 21 -5.66 -0.74 -8.95
CA ALA A 21 -5.83 -0.77 -7.49
C ALA A 21 -4.55 -0.37 -6.74
N ALA A 22 -4.71 0.21 -5.56
CA ALA A 22 -3.62 0.33 -4.61
C ALA A 22 -3.23 -1.07 -4.07
N ALA A 23 -2.02 -1.18 -3.54
CA ALA A 23 -1.56 -2.37 -2.84
C ALA A 23 -1.19 -1.99 -1.41
N VAL A 24 -1.58 -2.76 -0.42
CA VAL A 24 -1.12 -2.63 0.97
C VAL A 24 -0.09 -3.70 1.20
N LEU A 25 1.17 -3.30 1.30
CA LEU A 25 2.25 -4.21 1.65
C LEU A 25 2.38 -4.28 3.16
N VAL A 26 2.36 -5.50 3.71
CA VAL A 26 2.46 -5.76 5.15
C VAL A 26 3.64 -6.69 5.40
N SER A 27 4.59 -6.30 6.24
CA SER A 27 5.70 -7.18 6.63
C SER A 27 5.40 -7.93 7.92
N MET A 28 5.97 -9.13 8.07
CA MET A 28 5.92 -9.88 9.33
C MET A 28 6.77 -9.20 10.41
N ALA A 29 6.30 -9.19 11.66
CA ALA A 29 7.15 -8.82 12.78
C ALA A 29 8.13 -9.93 13.11
N ARG A 30 9.38 -9.53 13.39
CA ARG A 30 10.46 -10.46 13.72
C ARG A 30 10.24 -11.14 15.07
N SER A 31 9.58 -10.46 16.01
CA SER A 31 9.38 -10.93 17.38
C SER A 31 8.23 -11.94 17.53
N THR A 32 7.22 -11.88 16.66
CA THR A 32 5.99 -12.67 16.82
C THR A 32 5.73 -13.65 15.68
N ALA A 33 6.53 -13.62 14.61
CA ALA A 33 6.27 -14.35 13.38
C ALA A 33 4.83 -14.15 12.84
N THR A 34 4.25 -12.98 13.11
CA THR A 34 2.92 -12.56 12.65
C THR A 34 2.95 -11.07 12.28
N PRO A 35 2.04 -10.60 11.41
CA PRO A 35 1.86 -9.18 11.17
C PRO A 35 1.37 -8.48 12.44
N LEU A 36 1.82 -7.24 12.69
CA LEU A 36 1.31 -6.44 13.81
C LEU A 36 0.01 -5.70 13.48
N VAL A 37 -0.37 -5.63 12.21
CA VAL A 37 -1.64 -5.07 11.74
C VAL A 37 -2.69 -6.17 11.58
N GLN A 38 -3.97 -5.82 11.64
CA GLN A 38 -5.08 -6.78 11.54
C GLN A 38 -5.34 -7.15 10.07
N VAL A 39 -4.54 -8.06 9.51
CA VAL A 39 -4.61 -8.43 8.08
C VAL A 39 -6.00 -8.88 7.66
N GLY A 40 -6.69 -9.72 8.44
CA GLY A 40 -8.05 -10.15 8.10
C GLY A 40 -9.04 -8.99 7.99
N ARG A 41 -8.89 -7.98 8.85
CA ARG A 41 -9.71 -6.76 8.78
C ARG A 41 -9.34 -5.90 7.58
N LEU A 42 -8.04 -5.76 7.26
CA LEU A 42 -7.61 -5.07 6.03
C LEU A 42 -8.19 -5.73 4.79
N MET A 43 -8.13 -7.06 4.69
CA MET A 43 -8.71 -7.79 3.56
C MET A 43 -10.22 -7.57 3.46
N SER A 44 -10.94 -7.62 4.59
CA SER A 44 -12.39 -7.40 4.60
C SER A 44 -12.79 -5.96 4.27
N GLU A 45 -12.08 -4.95 4.79
CA GLU A 45 -12.46 -3.53 4.58
C GLU A 45 -11.97 -2.96 3.25
N LEU A 46 -10.98 -3.61 2.62
CA LEU A 46 -10.37 -3.17 1.36
C LEU A 46 -10.71 -4.10 0.19
N ASP A 47 -11.62 -5.05 0.39
CA ASP A 47 -12.10 -5.93 -0.67
C ASP A 47 -12.65 -5.11 -1.86
N GLY A 48 -12.17 -5.43 -3.06
CA GLY A 48 -12.47 -4.66 -4.28
C GLY A 48 -11.91 -3.23 -4.33
N VAL A 49 -11.10 -2.81 -3.35
CA VAL A 49 -10.51 -1.46 -3.28
C VAL A 49 -8.99 -1.47 -3.36
N ALA A 50 -8.33 -2.39 -2.64
CA ALA A 50 -6.89 -2.55 -2.66
C ALA A 50 -6.49 -4.00 -2.39
N GLU A 51 -5.38 -4.41 -3.01
CA GLU A 51 -4.80 -5.73 -2.76
C GLU A 51 -3.98 -5.71 -1.47
N VAL A 52 -4.21 -6.65 -0.56
CA VAL A 52 -3.42 -6.78 0.66
C VAL A 52 -2.38 -7.89 0.48
N VAL A 53 -1.10 -7.53 0.55
CA VAL A 53 0.02 -8.45 0.31
C VAL A 53 0.85 -8.58 1.58
N VAL A 54 0.93 -9.80 2.12
CA VAL A 54 1.77 -10.12 3.27
C VAL A 54 3.13 -10.63 2.79
N ILE A 55 4.19 -9.97 3.24
CA ILE A 55 5.58 -10.34 2.96
C ILE A 55 6.05 -11.23 4.10
N ALA A 56 5.91 -12.54 3.87
CA ALA A 56 6.16 -13.57 4.88
C ALA A 56 7.65 -13.77 5.20
N SER A 57 8.54 -13.63 4.21
CA SER A 57 9.96 -13.94 4.36
C SER A 57 10.85 -12.68 4.36
N HIS A 58 11.96 -12.76 5.11
CA HIS A 58 12.96 -11.69 5.13
C HIS A 58 13.63 -11.49 3.76
N GLU A 59 13.82 -12.59 3.02
CA GLU A 59 14.38 -12.60 1.67
C GLU A 59 13.47 -11.85 0.69
N ALA A 60 12.17 -12.14 0.70
CA ALA A 60 11.19 -11.42 -0.12
C ALA A 60 11.18 -9.92 0.18
N GLY A 61 11.25 -9.55 1.46
CA GLY A 61 11.41 -8.17 1.87
C GLY A 61 12.71 -7.56 1.34
N GLY A 62 13.81 -8.31 1.31
CA GLY A 62 15.10 -7.88 0.75
C GLY A 62 15.03 -7.55 -0.73
N VAL A 63 14.47 -8.46 -1.53
CA VAL A 63 14.30 -8.26 -2.99
C VAL A 63 13.38 -7.07 -3.27
N LEU A 64 12.25 -6.96 -2.59
CA LEU A 64 11.35 -5.80 -2.72
C LEU A 64 12.05 -4.48 -2.41
N ARG A 65 12.86 -4.43 -1.33
CA ARG A 65 13.63 -3.22 -0.98
C ARG A 65 14.65 -2.84 -2.04
N ALA A 66 15.31 -3.84 -2.65
CA ALA A 66 16.34 -3.63 -3.66
C ALA A 66 15.77 -3.17 -5.00
N GLN A 67 14.62 -3.73 -5.40
CA GLN A 67 14.06 -3.52 -6.74
C GLN A 67 12.92 -2.49 -6.77
N PHE A 68 12.30 -2.21 -5.62
CA PHE A 68 11.18 -1.29 -5.51
C PHE A 68 11.43 -0.27 -4.40
N GLY A 69 12.00 0.88 -4.78
CA GLY A 69 12.37 1.98 -3.87
C GLY A 69 11.30 2.38 -2.84
N PRO A 70 10.00 2.43 -3.16
CA PRO A 70 8.94 2.69 -2.19
C PRO A 70 8.85 1.68 -1.03
N ALA A 71 9.35 0.46 -1.21
CA ALA A 71 9.39 -0.56 -0.16
C ALA A 71 10.64 -0.50 0.73
N ARG A 72 11.61 0.41 0.49
CA ARG A 72 12.90 0.47 1.20
C ARG A 72 12.81 0.43 2.73
N HIS A 73 11.73 0.98 3.31
CA HIS A 73 11.51 1.04 4.77
C HIS A 73 10.49 0.01 5.29
N LEU A 74 10.12 -0.99 4.49
CA LEU A 74 9.15 -2.00 4.88
C LEU A 74 9.87 -3.18 5.55
N TYR A 75 9.84 -3.23 6.88
CA TYR A 75 10.45 -4.28 7.68
C TYR A 75 9.75 -4.45 9.03
N GLY A 76 9.88 -5.64 9.62
CA GLY A 76 9.67 -5.87 11.05
C GLY A 76 8.26 -5.58 11.57
N GLY A 77 7.22 -5.80 10.77
CA GLY A 77 5.83 -5.55 11.17
C GLY A 77 5.25 -4.25 10.60
N ALA A 78 6.07 -3.47 9.89
CA ALA A 78 5.60 -2.28 9.20
C ALA A 78 4.67 -2.63 8.04
N ALA A 79 3.79 -1.68 7.71
CA ALA A 79 2.92 -1.72 6.56
C ALA A 79 3.04 -0.42 5.76
N ARG A 80 2.76 -0.49 4.46
CA ARG A 80 2.75 0.69 3.58
C ARG A 80 1.71 0.52 2.49
N VAL A 81 0.97 1.58 2.24
CA VAL A 81 0.10 1.69 1.08
C VAL A 81 0.95 2.12 -0.11
N ILE A 82 0.86 1.36 -1.19
CA ILE A 82 1.48 1.61 -2.47
C ILE A 82 0.35 1.98 -3.43
N PRO A 83 0.21 3.27 -3.78
CA PRO A 83 -0.78 3.71 -4.76
C PRO A 83 -0.61 2.96 -6.09
N SER A 84 -1.62 3.01 -6.95
CA SER A 84 -1.47 2.59 -8.34
C SER A 84 -0.36 3.39 -9.03
N ARG A 85 0.17 2.87 -10.14
CA ARG A 85 1.35 3.46 -10.81
C ARG A 85 1.16 4.95 -11.11
N ARG A 86 -0.06 5.35 -11.50
CA ARG A 86 -0.46 6.74 -11.78
C ARG A 86 -0.24 7.70 -10.60
N TYR A 87 -0.31 7.20 -9.37
CA TYR A 87 -0.21 8.00 -8.15
C TYR A 87 1.01 7.65 -7.30
N ILE A 88 2.02 6.99 -7.88
CA ILE A 88 3.19 6.53 -7.13
C ILE A 88 3.99 7.69 -6.49
N GLY A 89 3.82 8.93 -6.96
CA GLY A 89 4.41 10.12 -6.32
C GLY A 89 3.73 10.53 -5.02
N LEU A 90 2.52 10.04 -4.73
CA LEU A 90 1.72 10.37 -3.55
C LEU A 90 1.83 9.31 -2.45
N LEU A 91 2.99 8.66 -2.34
CA LEU A 91 3.21 7.58 -1.38
C LEU A 91 2.82 7.99 0.04
N PRO A 92 1.80 7.33 0.63
CA PRO A 92 1.45 7.56 2.02
C PRO A 92 2.59 7.18 2.96
N ARG A 93 2.45 7.63 4.21
CA ARG A 93 3.46 7.38 5.26
C ARG A 93 3.66 5.89 5.48
N LEU A 94 4.83 5.54 6.02
CA LEU A 94 5.06 4.21 6.58
C LEU A 94 4.20 4.07 7.84
N HIS A 95 3.53 2.93 7.98
CA HIS A 95 2.75 2.58 9.17
C HIS A 95 3.55 1.58 9.99
N LEU A 96 3.92 1.96 11.21
CA LEU A 96 4.73 1.13 12.10
C LEU A 96 4.00 0.96 13.45
N PRO A 97 3.41 -0.21 13.72
CA PRO A 97 2.89 -0.52 15.04
C PRO A 97 4.03 -0.79 16.02
N PHE A 98 3.94 -0.30 17.26
CA PHE A 98 4.91 -0.61 18.32
C PHE A 98 4.47 -1.79 19.22
N GLY A 99 3.42 -2.50 18.82
CA GLY A 99 2.90 -3.67 19.53
C GLY A 99 1.44 -3.95 19.18
N SER A 100 0.85 -4.95 19.84
CA SER A 100 -0.54 -5.34 19.64
C SER A 100 -1.55 -4.24 20.01
N ALA A 101 -1.23 -3.40 20.99
CA ALA A 101 -2.06 -2.26 21.40
C ALA A 101 -2.26 -1.23 20.29
N ASP A 102 -1.31 -1.10 19.37
CA ASP A 102 -1.40 -0.18 18.22
C ASP A 102 -2.12 -0.78 17.01
N SER A 103 -2.37 -2.08 17.01
CA SER A 103 -2.78 -2.85 15.83
C SER A 103 -4.05 -2.28 15.17
N ALA A 104 -5.09 -2.02 15.97
CA ALA A 104 -6.35 -1.49 15.49
C ALA A 104 -6.20 -0.07 14.92
N ARG A 105 -5.54 0.84 15.67
CA ARG A 105 -5.29 2.22 15.27
C ARG A 105 -4.49 2.32 13.97
N VAL A 106 -3.47 1.49 13.82
CA VAL A 106 -2.65 1.45 12.60
C VAL A 106 -3.45 0.87 11.43
N THR A 107 -4.24 -0.16 11.68
CA THR A 107 -5.17 -0.72 10.68
C THR A 107 -6.15 0.35 10.17
N ASP A 108 -6.77 1.13 11.06
CA ASP A 108 -7.66 2.23 10.71
C ASP A 108 -6.95 3.28 9.85
N ALA A 109 -5.71 3.64 10.22
CA ALA A 109 -4.93 4.62 9.48
C ALA A 109 -4.60 4.14 8.05
N ILE A 110 -4.29 2.85 7.88
CA ILE A 110 -4.06 2.24 6.56
C ILE A 110 -5.34 2.30 5.71
N VAL A 111 -6.48 1.91 6.27
CA VAL A 111 -7.77 1.96 5.58
C VAL A 111 -8.11 3.40 5.15
N ALA A 112 -7.89 4.36 6.05
CA ALA A 112 -8.12 5.77 5.75
C ALA A 112 -7.22 6.27 4.60
N ASP A 113 -5.95 5.88 4.57
CA ASP A 113 -5.03 6.24 3.47
C ASP A 113 -5.48 5.66 2.14
N VAL A 114 -5.90 4.38 2.10
CA VAL A 114 -6.42 3.74 0.88
C VAL A 114 -7.68 4.45 0.38
N ARG A 115 -8.63 4.74 1.27
CA ARG A 115 -9.86 5.48 0.92
C ARG A 115 -9.55 6.88 0.40
N ARG A 116 -8.57 7.57 0.99
CA ARG A 116 -8.14 8.91 0.56
C ARG A 116 -7.52 8.90 -0.83
N LEU A 117 -6.72 7.89 -1.17
CA LEU A 117 -6.18 7.71 -2.52
C LEU A 117 -7.26 7.44 -3.56
N ARG A 118 -8.29 6.67 -3.21
CA ARG A 118 -9.46 6.43 -4.10
C ARG A 118 -10.29 7.69 -4.29
N GLY A 119 -10.58 8.41 -3.20
CA GLY A 119 -11.35 9.66 -3.24
C GLY A 119 -10.61 10.80 -3.95
N GLY A 120 -9.28 10.88 -3.81
CA GLY A 120 -8.43 11.84 -4.52
C GLY A 120 -8.35 11.60 -6.03
N ALA A 121 -8.57 10.37 -6.49
CA ALA A 121 -8.70 10.06 -7.92
C ALA A 121 -10.06 10.52 -8.50
N ALA A 122 -11.11 10.60 -7.68
CA ALA A 122 -12.45 11.10 -8.08
C ALA A 122 -12.62 12.62 -7.88
N GLY A 123 -11.80 13.24 -7.02
CA GLY A 123 -11.86 14.67 -6.67
C GLY A 123 -11.07 15.61 -7.59
N MET A 124 -10.40 15.09 -8.62
CA MET A 124 -9.75 15.93 -9.63
C MET A 124 -10.72 16.21 -10.79
N VAL A 125 -11.87 16.82 -10.46
CA VAL A 125 -12.81 17.39 -11.43
C VAL A 125 -12.51 18.89 -11.57
N ALA A 126 -12.27 19.27 -12.83
CA ALA A 126 -12.26 20.62 -13.40
C ALA A 126 -11.28 21.64 -12.79
N ALA A 127 -10.15 21.83 -13.49
CA ALA A 127 -9.60 23.18 -13.59
C ALA A 127 -10.72 24.10 -14.09
N PRO A 128 -10.99 25.26 -13.45
CA PRO A 128 -11.95 26.22 -13.98
C PRO A 128 -11.52 26.62 -15.39
N GLY A 129 -12.49 26.53 -16.29
CA GLY A 129 -12.29 26.59 -17.73
C GLY A 129 -11.54 27.83 -18.19
N SER A 130 -10.88 27.64 -19.33
CA SER A 130 -10.44 28.69 -20.24
C SER A 130 -11.42 29.86 -20.24
N ALA A 131 -10.95 31.03 -19.78
CA ALA A 131 -11.59 32.28 -20.14
C ALA A 131 -11.34 32.53 -21.65
N PRO A 132 -12.37 32.87 -22.43
CA PRO A 132 -12.20 33.25 -23.83
C PRO A 132 -11.53 34.63 -23.93
N SER A 133 -10.81 34.80 -25.03
CA SER A 133 -10.06 35.98 -25.45
C SER A 133 -10.90 37.25 -25.61
N GLY A 134 -10.23 38.42 -25.56
CA GLY A 134 -10.53 39.54 -26.47
C GLY A 134 -10.84 40.88 -25.81
N GLY A 135 -10.13 41.93 -26.27
CA GLY A 135 -10.42 43.34 -26.01
C GLY A 135 -9.18 44.20 -25.92
#